data_AF-A0A2V8PAE4-F1
#
_entry.id   AF-A0A2V8PAE4-F1
#
_cell.length_a   1.000
_cell.length_b   1.000
_cell.length_c   1.000
_cell.angle_alpha   90.00
_cell.angle_beta   90.00
_cell.angle_gamma   90.00
#
_symmetry.space_group_name_H-M   'P 1'
#
loop_
_entity.id
_entity.type
_entity.pdbx_description
1 polymer ?
#
loop_
_entity_poly.entity_id
_entity_poly.type
_entity_poly.pdbx_seq_one_letter_code
_entity_poly.pdbx_strand_id
1 'polypeptide(L)' 'MNSTKCPACGATMQAMRVPKMHHHSRLPNGRQVKMRFSDVPAEECPTCGERYFLAKTIKEMDRAIEQKHGVRRRRRAA' A
#
# COMPACT_ATOMS: atom_id res chain seq x y z
N MET A 1 -15.77 -5.90 -16.37
CA MET A 1 -15.20 -6.13 -15.02
C MET A 1 -14.15 -7.22 -15.18
N ASN A 2 -12.86 -6.88 -15.09
CA ASN A 2 -11.80 -7.88 -15.25
C ASN A 2 -11.62 -8.59 -13.91
N SER A 3 -12.13 -9.82 -13.79
CA SER A 3 -11.86 -10.67 -12.65
C SER A 3 -10.38 -11.06 -12.64
N THR A 4 -9.61 -10.45 -11.75
CA THR A 4 -8.19 -10.76 -11.56
C THR A 4 -8.09 -12.21 -11.07
N LYS A 5 -7.53 -13.10 -11.89
CA LYS A 5 -7.25 -14.48 -11.49
C LYS A 5 -5.93 -14.51 -10.74
N CYS A 6 -5.86 -15.28 -9.66
CA CYS A 6 -4.62 -15.50 -8.93
C CYS A 6 -3.58 -16.18 -9.82
N PRO A 7 -2.36 -15.62 -9.98
CA PRO A 7 -1.34 -16.23 -10.82
C PRO A 7 -0.80 -17.56 -10.26
N ALA A 8 -0.97 -17.82 -8.96
CA ALA A 8 -0.50 -19.05 -8.33
C ALA A 8 -1.49 -20.23 -8.43
N CYS A 9 -2.79 -19.97 -8.29
CA CYS A 9 -3.81 -21.04 -8.21
C CYS A 9 -4.95 -20.90 -9.22
N GLY A 10 -4.99 -19.83 -10.02
CA GLY A 10 -6.03 -19.58 -11.02
C GLY A 10 -7.40 -19.19 -10.47
N ALA A 11 -7.58 -19.16 -9.14
CA ALA A 11 -8.82 -18.78 -8.49
C ALA A 11 -9.15 -17.29 -8.69
N THR A 12 -10.44 -16.96 -8.68
CA THR A 12 -10.89 -15.56 -8.74
C THR A 12 -10.49 -14.84 -7.46
N MET A 13 -9.68 -13.79 -7.58
CA MET A 13 -9.35 -12.95 -6.44
C MET A 13 -10.59 -12.19 -5.96
N GLN A 14 -10.71 -12.01 -4.64
CA GLN A 14 -11.78 -11.22 -4.04
C GLN A 14 -11.23 -9.87 -3.57
N ALA A 15 -11.93 -8.80 -3.92
CA ALA A 15 -11.61 -7.47 -3.42
C ALA A 15 -11.94 -7.42 -1.91
N MET A 16 -10.93 -7.16 -1.10
CA MET A 16 -11.02 -7.01 0.35
C MET A 16 -10.40 -5.68 0.77
N ARG A 17 -10.87 -5.12 1.88
CA ARG A 17 -10.19 -4.00 2.54
C ARG A 17 -9.42 -4.52 3.75
N VAL A 18 -8.11 -4.31 3.75
CA VAL A 18 -7.25 -4.71 4.87
C VAL A 18 -7.37 -3.66 5.97
N PRO A 19 -7.84 -4.01 7.17
CA PRO A 19 -8.11 -3.03 8.23
C PRO A 19 -6.83 -2.40 8.78
N LYS A 20 -5.70 -3.13 8.74
CA LYS A 20 -4.41 -2.70 9.28
C LYS A 20 -3.28 -3.19 8.37
N MET A 21 -2.64 -2.29 7.64
CA MET A 21 -1.46 -2.60 6.84
C MET A 21 -0.27 -1.71 7.23
N HIS A 22 0.90 -2.32 7.33
CA HIS A 22 2.16 -1.60 7.48
C HIS A 22 2.82 -1.48 6.11
N HIS A 23 2.98 -0.26 5.63
CA HIS A 23 3.69 0.01 4.40
C HIS A 23 5.04 0.65 4.71
N HIS A 24 6.08 0.07 4.13
CA HIS A 24 7.45 0.55 4.21
C HIS A 24 7.78 1.23 2.88
N SER A 25 8.06 2.53 2.92
CA SER A 25 8.51 3.27 1.75
C SER A 25 9.84 3.95 2.04
N ARG A 26 10.60 4.18 0.98
CA ARG A 26 11.88 4.91 1.03
C ARG A 26 11.68 6.27 0.39
N LEU A 27 11.78 7.30 1.20
CA LEU A 27 11.71 8.68 0.73
C LEU A 27 12.90 9.00 -0.19
N PRO A 28 12.77 10.00 -1.08
CA PRO A 28 13.85 10.43 -1.96
C PRO A 28 15.10 10.96 -1.22
N ASN A 29 14.98 11.28 0.06
CA ASN A 29 16.12 11.63 0.93
C ASN A 29 16.88 10.41 1.49
N GLY A 30 16.54 9.20 1.04
CA GLY A 30 17.15 7.95 1.49
C GLY A 30 16.58 7.39 2.80
N ARG A 31 15.70 8.12 3.49
CA ARG A 31 15.11 7.71 4.77
C ARG A 31 13.99 6.69 4.54
N GLN A 32 14.10 5.55 5.21
CA GLN A 32 13.00 4.59 5.31
C GLN A 32 11.95 5.10 6.30
N VAL A 33 10.69 5.02 5.91
CA VAL A 33 9.54 5.40 6.72
C VAL A 33 8.53 4.27 6.72
N LYS A 34 7.99 4.00 7.91
CA LYS A 34 6.94 3.01 8.11
C LYS A 34 5.66 3.75 8.46
N MET A 35 4.64 3.59 7.63
CA MET A 35 3.32 4.17 7.88
C MET A 35 2.28 3.07 7.99
N ARG A 36 1.41 3.20 8.99
CA ARG A 36 0.27 2.34 9.16
C ARG A 36 -0.91 2.93 8.39
N PHE A 37 -1.45 2.16 7.47
CA PHE A 37 -2.65 2.48 6.75
C PHE A 37 -3.79 1.60 7.25
N SER A 38 -4.96 2.21 7.35
CA SER A 38 -6.22 1.53 7.65
C SER A 38 -7.10 1.56 6.42
N ASP A 39 -7.90 0.51 6.23
CA ASP A 39 -8.84 0.37 5.10
C ASP A 39 -8.16 0.38 3.71
N VAL A 40 -7.08 -0.39 3.56
CA VAL A 40 -6.34 -0.45 2.28
C VAL A 40 -7.01 -1.43 1.33
N PRO A 41 -7.39 -1.02 0.10
CA PRO A 41 -7.97 -1.93 -0.88
C PRO A 41 -6.91 -2.92 -1.39
N ALA A 42 -7.19 -4.20 -1.21
CA ALA A 42 -6.38 -5.33 -1.63
C ALA A 42 -7.25 -6.39 -2.32
N GLU A 43 -6.62 -7.31 -3.02
CA GLU A 43 -7.24 -8.49 -3.60
C GLU A 43 -6.69 -9.71 -2.86
N GLU A 44 -7.53 -10.44 -2.14
CA GLU A 44 -7.14 -11.66 -1.44
C GLU A 44 -7.64 -12.88 -2.23
N CYS A 45 -6.74 -13.84 -2.40
CA CYS A 45 -7.04 -15.14 -2.95
C CYS A 45 -7.61 -16.04 -1.83
N PRO A 46 -8.90 -16.42 -1.85
CA PRO A 46 -9.49 -17.26 -0.80
C PRO A 46 -8.91 -18.68 -0.77
N THR A 47 -8.35 -19.14 -1.89
CA THR A 47 -7.82 -20.52 -2.03
C THR A 47 -6.39 -20.65 -1.52
N CYS A 48 -5.57 -19.64 -1.77
CA CYS A 48 -4.13 -19.69 -1.55
C CYS A 48 -3.65 -18.73 -0.43
N GLY A 49 -4.52 -17.82 0.02
CA GLY A 49 -4.19 -16.83 1.06
C GLY A 49 -3.27 -15.70 0.59
N GLU A 50 -2.90 -15.67 -0.69
CA GLU A 50 -2.10 -14.59 -1.24
C GLU A 50 -2.88 -13.27 -1.31
N ARG A 51 -2.18 -12.19 -1.00
CA ARG A 51 -2.70 -10.83 -1.00
C ARG A 51 -1.99 -10.01 -2.05
N TYR A 52 -2.75 -9.51 -3.00
CA TYR A 52 -2.30 -8.65 -4.06
C TYR A 52 -2.76 -7.23 -3.78
N PHE A 53 -1.81 -6.30 -3.86
CA PHE A 53 -2.12 -4.88 -3.79
C PHE A 53 -2.00 -4.31 -5.19
N LEU A 54 -3.04 -3.62 -5.64
CA LEU A 54 -3.00 -2.97 -6.94
C LEU A 54 -1.89 -1.91 -6.95
N ALA A 55 -1.17 -1.82 -8.08
CA ALA A 55 -0.10 -0.84 -8.24
C ALA A 55 -0.58 0.60 -7.99
N LYS A 56 -1.85 0.90 -8.30
CA LYS A 56 -2.48 2.19 -7.98
C LYS A 56 -2.54 2.45 -6.47
N THR A 57 -2.94 1.46 -5.68
CA THR A 57 -3.03 1.56 -4.22
C THR A 57 -1.66 1.81 -3.62
N ILE A 58 -0.64 1.07 -4.08
CA ILE A 58 0.74 1.26 -3.62
C ILE A 58 1.22 2.68 -3.93
N LYS A 59 0.97 3.19 -5.15
CA LYS A 59 1.32 4.57 -5.53
C LYS A 59 0.61 5.62 -4.68
N GLU A 60 -0.67 5.41 -4.34
CA GLU A 60 -1.41 6.30 -3.45
C GLU A 60 -0.85 6.27 -2.02
N MET A 61 -0.48 5.10 -1.51
CA MET A 61 0.18 4.97 -0.20
C MET A 61 1.54 5.65 -0.18
N ASP A 62 2.34 5.48 -1.23
CA ASP A 62 3.63 6.15 -1.38
C ASP A 62 3.47 7.67 -1.41
N ARG A 63 2.54 8.18 -2.21
CA ARG A 63 2.19 9.60 -2.29
C ARG A 63 1.64 10.14 -0.97
N ALA A 64 0.89 9.35 -0.20
CA ALA A 64 0.42 9.73 1.12
C ALA A 64 1.57 9.80 2.15
N ILE A 65 2.52 8.87 2.07
CA ILE A 65 3.75 8.90 2.86
C ILE A 65 4.60 10.13 2.50
N GLU A 66 4.78 10.40 1.21
CA GLU A 66 5.49 11.59 0.75
C GLU A 66 4.79 12.88 1.17
N GLN A 67 3.46 12.95 1.13
CA GLN A 67 2.74 14.12 1.65
C GLN A 67 2.86 14.26 3.17
N LYS A 68 2.90 13.16 3.92
CA LYS A 68 2.99 13.21 5.39
C LYS A 68 4.41 13.45 5.90
N HIS A 69 5.41 12.87 5.24
CA HIS A 69 6.82 12.89 5.66
C HIS A 69 7.74 13.71 4.75
N GLY A 70 7.38 13.89 3.47
CA GLY A 70 8.04 14.79 2.52
C GLY A 70 7.64 16.26 2.71
N VAL A 71 6.64 16.55 3.55
CA VAL A 71 6.53 17.86 4.21
C VAL A 71 7.66 17.97 5.23
N ARG A 72 8.86 18.27 4.74
CA ARG A 72 9.84 19.06 5.47
C ARG A 72 9.16 20.39 5.78
N ARG A 73 8.37 20.42 6.87
CA ARG A 73 8.22 21.65 7.66
C ARG A 73 9.65 22.01 8.05
N ARG A 74 10.25 22.92 7.29
CA ARG A 74 11.33 23.78 7.80
C ARG A 74 10.78 24.41 9.08
N ARG A 75 11.07 23.83 10.22
CA ARG A 75 11.15 24.54 11.50
C ARG A 75 12.54 24.29 12.07
N ARG A 76 13.52 24.83 11.35
CA ARG A 76 14.64 25.52 11.99
C ARG A 76 14.42 27.00 11.70
N ALA A 77 13.78 27.66 12.65
CA ALA A 77 13.79 29.11 12.86
C ALA A 77 13.62 29.24 14.37
N ALA A 78 14.42 29.99 15.10
CA ALA A 78 15.71 30.64 14.86
C ALA A 78 16.43 30.60 16.22
#